data_AF-A0A1Z5IS47-F1
#
_entry.id   AF-A0A1Z5IS47-F1
#
_cell.length_a   1.000
_cell.length_b   1.000
_cell.length_c   1.000
_cell.angle_alpha   90.00
_cell.angle_beta   90.00
_cell.angle_gamma   90.00
#
_symmetry.space_group_name_H-M   'P 1'
#
loop_
_entity.id
_entity.type
_entity.pdbx_description
1 polymer ?
#
loop_
_entity_poly.entity_id
_entity_poly.type
_entity_poly.pdbx_seq_one_letter_code
_entity_poly.pdbx_strand_id
1 'polypeptide(L)'
;MELINVSLRQLDKMRHQRYSDGTGINYLVSKSPFRQNQYGVHLELVDSDGKVYQKIEVYFKPDQLISEPFEANGGQYRLTLVR
;
A
#
# COMPACT_ATOMS: atom_id res chain seq x y z
N MET A 1 -11.08 10.49 -1.63
CA MET A 1 -10.51 9.24 -1.08
C MET A 1 -10.52 8.19 -2.18
N GLU A 2 -9.35 7.73 -2.61
CA GLU A 2 -9.19 6.75 -3.68
C GLU A 2 -8.94 5.34 -3.12
N LEU A 3 -9.31 4.32 -3.90
CA LEU A 3 -9.15 2.92 -3.52
C LEU A 3 -8.12 2.24 -4.42
N ILE A 4 -7.11 1.62 -3.80
CA ILE A 4 -6.16 0.76 -4.48
C ILE A 4 -6.58 -0.69 -4.22
N ASN A 5 -6.97 -1.40 -5.27
CA ASN A 5 -7.36 -2.82 -5.16
C ASN A 5 -6.16 -3.73 -5.36
N VAL A 6 -5.94 -4.65 -4.42
CA VAL A 6 -4.86 -5.64 -4.48
C VAL A 6 -5.45 -7.03 -4.38
N SER A 7 -5.12 -7.91 -5.34
CA SER A 7 -5.56 -9.30 -5.25
C SER A 7 -4.82 -10.03 -4.12
N LEU A 8 -5.54 -10.84 -3.34
CA LEU A 8 -4.99 -11.75 -2.34
C LEU A 8 -4.01 -12.77 -2.93
N ARG A 9 -4.01 -12.97 -4.26
CA ARG A 9 -3.04 -13.82 -4.97
C ARG A 9 -1.72 -13.10 -5.27
N GLN A 10 -1.67 -11.80 -5.03
CA GLN A 10 -0.58 -10.92 -5.40
C GLN A 10 0.10 -10.28 -4.17
N LEU A 11 -0.10 -10.88 -2.99
CA LEU A 11 0.60 -10.53 -1.76
C LEU A 11 2.11 -10.83 -1.88
N ASP A 12 2.87 -10.28 -0.95
CA ASP A 12 4.31 -10.53 -0.76
C ASP A 12 5.18 -10.21 -1.98
N LYS A 13 4.67 -9.35 -2.88
CA LYS A 13 5.38 -8.81 -4.03
C LYS A 13 5.25 -7.30 -4.07
N MET A 14 6.39 -6.62 -4.21
CA MET A 14 6.42 -5.17 -4.38
C MET A 14 5.70 -4.79 -5.68
N ARG A 15 4.81 -3.82 -5.59
CA ARG A 15 4.09 -3.21 -6.70
C ARG A 15 4.55 -1.78 -6.86
N HIS A 16 4.55 -1.31 -8.08
CA HIS A 16 5.01 0.02 -8.45
C HIS A 16 3.88 0.72 -9.19
N GLN A 17 3.48 1.88 -8.70
CA GLN A 17 2.51 2.75 -9.35
C GLN A 17 3.16 4.12 -9.56
N ARG A 18 3.17 4.59 -10.82
CA ARG A 18 3.71 5.90 -11.20
C ARG A 18 2.59 6.82 -11.61
N TYR A 19 2.73 8.09 -11.24
CA TYR A 19 1.83 9.17 -11.62
C TYR A 19 2.37 9.93 -12.83
N SER A 20 1.52 10.74 -13.44
CA SER A 20 1.86 11.52 -14.63
C SER A 20 2.93 12.58 -14.38
N ASP A 21 3.07 13.06 -13.14
CA ASP A 21 4.10 14.02 -12.72
C ASP A 21 5.46 13.35 -12.45
N GLY A 22 5.56 12.04 -12.67
CA GLY A 22 6.76 11.26 -12.41
C GLY A 22 6.91 10.82 -10.96
N THR A 23 6.09 11.26 -10.01
CA THR A 23 6.12 10.68 -8.66
C THR A 23 5.53 9.27 -8.65
N GLY A 24 5.65 8.54 -7.55
CA GLY A 24 5.05 7.22 -7.45
C GLY A 24 4.90 6.70 -6.04
N ILE A 25 4.22 5.57 -5.95
CA ILE A 25 4.08 4.75 -4.76
C ILE A 25 4.56 3.35 -5.10
N ASN A 26 5.53 2.85 -4.35
CA ASN A 26 5.78 1.43 -4.27
C ASN A 26 5.04 0.87 -3.05
N TYR A 27 4.43 -0.29 -3.17
CA TYR A 27 3.75 -0.91 -2.05
C TYR A 27 3.90 -2.42 -2.03
N LEU A 28 4.10 -2.95 -0.83
CA LEU A 28 4.18 -4.38 -0.54
C LEU A 28 3.12 -4.70 0.51
N VAL A 29 2.10 -5.45 0.11
CA VAL A 29 1.11 -5.98 1.05
C VAL A 29 1.58 -7.35 1.51
N SER A 30 1.65 -7.54 2.82
CA SER A 30 2.04 -8.80 3.44
C SER A 30 1.06 -9.25 4.51
N LYS A 31 1.01 -10.55 4.74
CA LYS A 31 0.26 -11.12 5.86
C LYS A 31 1.09 -10.99 7.14
N SER A 32 0.46 -10.58 8.24
CA SER A 32 1.14 -10.44 9.52
C SER A 32 1.69 -11.79 10.00
N PRO A 33 2.98 -11.88 10.36
CA PRO A 33 3.55 -13.10 10.92
C PRO A 33 3.10 -13.33 12.38
N PHE A 34 2.60 -12.29 13.04
CA PHE A 34 2.19 -12.33 14.45
C PHE A 34 0.69 -12.56 14.63
N ARG A 35 -0.14 -12.23 13.62
CA ARG A 35 -1.60 -12.35 13.68
C ARG A 35 -2.15 -12.99 12.41
N GLN A 36 -2.78 -14.16 12.57
CA GLN A 36 -3.25 -14.99 11.44
C GLN A 36 -4.26 -14.31 10.50
N ASN A 37 -4.97 -13.28 10.95
CA ASN A 37 -6.02 -12.62 10.17
C ASN A 37 -5.77 -11.12 10.00
N GLN A 38 -4.50 -10.71 9.95
CA GLN A 38 -4.13 -9.31 9.76
C GLN A 38 -3.16 -9.17 8.59
N TYR A 39 -3.28 -8.05 7.89
CA TYR A 39 -2.38 -7.66 6.82
C TYR A 39 -1.71 -6.32 7.17
N GLY A 40 -0.56 -6.08 6.56
CA GLY A 40 0.15 -4.81 6.61
C GLY A 40 0.58 -4.40 5.21
N VAL A 41 0.87 -3.12 5.05
CA VAL A 41 1.39 -2.54 3.81
C VAL A 41 2.62 -1.73 4.16
N HIS A 42 3.74 -2.13 3.57
CA HIS A 42 4.91 -1.27 3.48
C HIS A 42 4.76 -0.40 2.23
N LEU A 43 4.80 0.92 2.40
CA LEU A 43 4.69 1.90 1.32
C LEU A 43 5.97 2.72 1.22
N GLU A 44 6.44 2.93 -0.01
CA GLU A 44 7.51 3.86 -0.33
C GLU A 44 7.00 4.91 -1.30
N LEU A 45 7.09 6.18 -0.92
CA LEU A 45 6.83 7.28 -1.83
C LEU A 45 8.13 7.62 -2.57
N VAL A 46 8.04 7.67 -3.90
CA VAL A 46 9.18 7.90 -4.78
C VAL A 46 8.99 9.19 -5.58
N ASP A 47 10.07 9.92 -5.76
CA ASP A 47 10.10 11.13 -6.59
C ASP A 47 10.25 10.80 -8.09
N SER A 48 10.36 11.84 -8.92
CA SER A 48 10.53 11.73 -10.38
C SER A 48 11.72 10.88 -10.78
N ASP A 49 12.80 10.90 -10.00
CA ASP A 49 14.05 10.18 -10.27
C ASP A 49 14.00 8.74 -9.72
N GLY A 50 12.89 8.35 -9.08
CA GLY A 50 12.70 7.03 -8.48
C GLY A 50 13.33 6.89 -7.10
N LYS A 51 13.79 7.98 -6.49
CA LYS A 51 14.36 7.97 -5.16
C LYS A 51 13.24 7.93 -4.12
N VAL A 52 13.36 7.01 -3.17
CA VAL A 52 12.46 6.94 -2.02
C VAL A 52 12.72 8.13 -1.11
N TYR A 53 11.71 8.98 -0.94
CA TYR A 53 11.78 10.14 -0.06
C TYR A 53 10.98 9.96 1.23
N GLN A 54 10.02 9.02 1.26
CA GLN A 54 9.23 8.70 2.45
C GLN A 54 8.85 7.23 2.48
N LYS A 55 8.79 6.66 3.69
CA LYS A 55 8.29 5.30 3.96
C LYS A 55 7.15 5.36 4.95
N ILE A 56 6.09 4.59 4.70
CA ILE A 56 4.86 4.58 5.50
C ILE A 56 4.48 3.13 5.75
N GLU A 57 4.06 2.82 6.97
CA GLU A 57 3.43 1.55 7.30
C GLU A 57 1.92 1.77 7.47
N VAL A 58 1.12 0.99 6.77
CA VAL A 58 -0.33 1.04 6.86
C VAL A 58 -0.86 -0.33 7.24
N TYR A 59 -1.75 -0.37 8.21
CA TYR A 59 -2.26 -1.61 8.76
C TYR A 59 -3.71 -1.85 8.39
N PHE A 60 -4.06 -3.13 8.33
CA PHE A 60 -5.45 -3.58 8.33
C PHE A 60 -5.84 -3.90 9.77
N LYS A 61 -7.08 -3.61 10.15
CA LYS A 61 -7.61 -4.16 11.40
C LYS A 61 -7.77 -5.68 11.27
N PRO A 62 -7.72 -6.45 12.37
CA PRO A 62 -7.97 -7.89 12.31
C PRO A 62 -9.27 -8.22 11.58
N ASP A 63 -9.23 -9.26 10.76
CA ASP A 63 -10.35 -9.77 9.96
C ASP A 63 -10.89 -8.79 8.90
N GLN A 64 -10.20 -7.66 8.66
CA GLN A 64 -10.57 -6.69 7.64
C GLN A 64 -9.71 -6.83 6.38
N LEU A 65 -10.36 -6.63 5.24
CA LEU A 65 -9.74 -6.56 3.92
C LEU A 65 -9.61 -5.13 3.40
N ILE A 66 -9.83 -4.13 4.26
CA ILE A 66 -9.61 -2.72 3.95
C ILE A 66 -8.64 -2.12 4.95
N SER A 67 -7.68 -1.34 4.46
CA SER A 67 -6.65 -0.72 5.29
C SER A 67 -7.21 0.48 6.04
N GLU A 68 -6.47 0.91 7.07
CA GLU A 68 -6.59 2.28 7.56
C GLU A 68 -6.24 3.28 6.43
N PRO A 69 -6.85 4.49 6.44
CA PRO A 69 -6.54 5.51 5.44
C PRO A 69 -5.11 6.01 5.58
N PHE A 70 -4.51 6.38 4.46
CA PHE A 70 -3.18 6.98 4.42
C PHE A 70 -3.10 8.08 3.37
N GLU A 71 -2.10 8.94 3.52
CA GLU A 71 -1.81 10.03 2.59
C GLU A 71 -0.57 9.70 1.77
N ALA A 72 -0.65 9.99 0.46
CA ALA A 72 0.46 9.83 -0.46
C ALA A 72 0.33 10.86 -1.58
N ASN A 73 1.41 11.57 -1.92
CA ASN A 73 1.42 12.57 -3.00
C ASN A 73 0.23 13.56 -2.94
N GLY A 74 -0.13 14.02 -1.74
CA GLY A 74 -1.25 14.96 -1.53
C GLY A 74 -2.66 14.37 -1.69
N GLY A 75 -2.78 13.09 -2.01
CA GLY A 75 -4.04 12.36 -2.06
C GLY A 75 -4.25 11.47 -0.82
N GLN A 76 -5.52 11.18 -0.52
CA GLN A 76 -5.89 10.25 0.55
C GLN A 76 -6.40 8.93 -0.05
N TYR A 77 -5.82 7.81 0.41
CA TYR A 77 -6.02 6.47 -0.16
C TYR A 77 -6.44 5.46 0.90
N ARG A 78 -7.02 4.35 0.43
CA ARG A 78 -7.12 3.08 1.15
C ARG A 78 -6.77 1.93 0.23
N LEU A 79 -6.18 0.88 0.80
CA LEU A 79 -5.94 -0.39 0.12
C LEU A 79 -7.05 -1.38 0.45
N THR A 80 -7.60 -2.03 -0.57
CA THR A 80 -8.62 -3.09 -0.43
C THR A 80 -8.09 -4.39 -1.00
N LEU A 81 -8.18 -5.46 -0.22
CA LEU A 81 -7.81 -6.81 -0.64
C LEU A 81 -9.02 -7.50 -1.28
N VAL A 82 -8.86 -7.89 -2.53
CA VAL A 82 -9.89 -8.55 -3.34
C VAL A 82 -9.46 -9.98 -3.69
N ARG A 83 -10.42 -10.87 -3.92
CA ARG A 83 -10.14 -12.29 -4.23
C ARG A 83 -9.59 -12.50 -5.64
#